data_AF-A0A4Q8LAT5-F1
#
_entry.id   AF-A0A4Q8LAT5-F1
#
_cell.length_a   1.000
_cell.length_b   1.000
_cell.length_c   1.000
_cell.angle_alpha   90.00
_cell.angle_beta   90.00
_cell.angle_gamma   90.00
#
_symmetry.space_group_name_H-M   'P 1'
#
loop_
_entity.id
_entity.type
_entity.pdbx_description
1 polymer ?
#
loop_
_entity_poly.entity_id
_entity_poly.type
_entity_poly.pdbx_seq_one_letter_code
_entity_poly.pdbx_strand_id
1 'polypeptide(L)'
;MSIVFLQGPATGRLSLPPHPQLAIDLIQCDTLPAIVGGLHLARCQRAPLVVLDPGPWSARDRALHAAALRDALDALDAPYIEMHDHSAQEFAHWAHPQHAALAVFNVDRDAPARRTMALAVAARLVIPSDQAH
;
A
#
# COMPACT_ATOMS: atom_id res chain seq x y z
N MET A 1 -5.61 15.56 6.72
CA MET A 1 -4.53 14.84 6.01
C MET A 1 -5.09 13.49 5.58
N SER A 2 -4.91 13.11 4.33
CA SER A 2 -5.40 11.87 3.73
C SER A 2 -4.28 10.84 3.68
N ILE A 3 -4.60 9.57 3.91
CA ILE A 3 -3.68 8.48 3.55
C ILE A 3 -3.70 8.27 2.04
N VAL A 4 -2.63 7.72 1.50
CA VAL A 4 -2.59 7.30 0.08
C VAL A 4 -2.82 5.81 -0.02
N PHE A 5 -3.77 5.39 -0.84
CA PHE A 5 -4.01 3.99 -1.16
C PHE A 5 -3.59 3.73 -2.61
N LEU A 6 -2.52 2.97 -2.82
CA LEU A 6 -2.06 2.57 -4.14
C LEU A 6 -2.65 1.20 -4.48
N GLN A 7 -3.48 1.16 -5.50
CA GLN A 7 -4.11 -0.07 -5.98
C GLN A 7 -3.47 -0.51 -7.29
N GLY A 8 -2.97 -1.73 -7.33
CA GLY A 8 -2.50 -2.42 -8.52
C GLY A 8 -3.62 -2.75 -9.53
N PRO A 9 -3.30 -3.52 -10.58
CA PRO A 9 -4.27 -3.94 -11.58
C PRO A 9 -5.41 -4.71 -10.91
N ALA A 10 -6.61 -4.13 -10.96
CA ALA A 10 -7.80 -4.67 -10.32
C ALA A 10 -8.71 -5.37 -11.32
N THR A 11 -9.15 -6.59 -11.00
CA THR A 11 -10.28 -7.24 -11.71
C THR A 11 -11.60 -6.70 -11.15
N GLY A 12 -11.89 -5.41 -11.35
CA GLY A 12 -13.16 -4.81 -10.97
C GLY A 12 -13.05 -3.46 -10.25
N ARG A 13 -14.21 -2.83 -10.03
CA ARG A 13 -14.30 -1.54 -9.33
C ARG A 13 -13.95 -1.74 -7.86
N LEU A 14 -13.00 -0.95 -7.35
CA LEU A 14 -12.67 -0.96 -5.94
C LEU A 14 -13.86 -0.45 -5.12
N SER A 15 -14.24 -1.22 -4.11
CA SER A 15 -15.08 -0.74 -3.02
C SER A 15 -14.22 -0.77 -1.76
N LEU A 16 -13.89 0.41 -1.24
CA LEU A 16 -13.28 0.54 0.08
C LEU A 16 -14.41 0.61 1.12
N PRO A 17 -14.30 -0.12 2.24
CA PRO A 17 -15.24 0.04 3.33
C PRO A 17 -15.24 1.51 3.80
N PRO A 18 -16.41 2.09 4.10
CA PRO A 18 -16.48 3.48 4.57
C PRO A 18 -15.74 3.60 5.90
N HIS A 19 -14.75 4.49 5.95
CA HIS A 19 -14.08 4.90 7.18
C HIS A 19 -14.32 6.40 7.40
N PRO A 20 -15.34 6.79 8.19
CA PRO A 20 -15.79 8.19 8.29
C PRO A 20 -14.72 9.14 8.84
N GLN A 21 -13.70 8.61 9.53
CA GLN A 21 -12.62 9.37 10.14
C GLN A 21 -11.31 9.32 9.35
N LEU A 22 -11.28 8.58 8.22
CA LEU A 22 -10.08 8.40 7.41
C LEU A 22 -10.33 8.96 6.01
N ALA A 23 -9.66 10.06 5.68
CA ALA A 23 -9.62 10.54 4.31
C ALA A 23 -8.64 9.66 3.50
N ILE A 24 -9.07 9.16 2.34
CA ILE A 24 -8.30 8.24 1.50
C ILE A 24 -8.18 8.80 0.09
N ASP A 25 -6.95 9.02 -0.35
CA ASP A 25 -6.62 9.33 -1.74
C ASP A 25 -6.26 8.04 -2.46
N LEU A 26 -7.21 7.53 -3.25
CA LEU A 26 -7.05 6.31 -4.03
C LEU A 26 -6.34 6.62 -5.35
N ILE A 27 -5.24 5.91 -5.61
CA ILE A 27 -4.50 5.98 -6.87
C ILE A 27 -4.47 4.58 -7.50
N GLN A 28 -5.08 4.47 -8.68
CA GLN A 28 -5.03 3.24 -9.48
C GLN A 28 -3.74 3.20 -10.28
N CYS A 29 -3.05 2.07 -10.22
CA CYS A 29 -1.72 1.83 -10.74
C CYS A 29 -1.72 0.49 -11.48
N ASP A 30 -2.00 0.50 -12.78
CA ASP A 30 -2.08 -0.74 -13.57
C ASP A 30 -0.70 -1.38 -13.87
N THR A 31 0.40 -0.72 -13.47
CA THR A 31 1.77 -1.18 -13.72
C THR A 31 2.70 -0.91 -12.53
N LEU A 32 3.80 -1.66 -12.41
CA LEU A 32 4.82 -1.39 -11.38
C LEU A 32 5.42 0.02 -11.48
N PRO A 33 5.75 0.57 -12.67
CA PRO A 33 6.14 1.97 -12.79
C PRO A 33 5.09 2.95 -12.26
N ALA A 34 3.78 2.65 -12.41
CA ALA A 34 2.73 3.48 -11.83
C ALA A 34 2.72 3.40 -10.29
N ILE A 35 2.98 2.22 -9.70
CA ILE A 35 3.16 2.09 -8.24
C ILE A 35 4.34 2.96 -7.77
N VAL A 36 5.48 2.91 -8.46
CA VAL A 36 6.65 3.75 -8.16
C VAL A 36 6.31 5.24 -8.24
N GLY A 37 5.60 5.66 -9.29
CA GLY A 37 5.10 7.04 -9.42
C GLY A 37 4.15 7.43 -8.29
N GLY A 38 3.27 6.52 -7.87
CA GLY A 38 2.36 6.70 -6.74
C GLY A 38 3.09 6.88 -5.41
N LEU A 39 4.15 6.12 -5.16
CA LEU A 39 5.02 6.27 -3.98
C LEU A 39 5.70 7.63 -3.96
N HIS A 40 6.23 8.09 -5.10
CA HIS A 40 6.80 9.43 -5.20
C HIS A 40 5.76 10.53 -4.96
N LEU A 41 4.54 10.36 -5.47
CA LEU A 41 3.46 11.31 -5.24
C LEU A 41 3.07 11.36 -3.76
N ALA A 42 2.94 10.21 -3.09
CA ALA A 42 2.65 10.11 -1.67
C ALA A 42 3.71 10.83 -0.82
N ARG A 43 4.99 10.68 -1.17
CA ARG A 43 6.09 11.42 -0.54
C ARG A 43 5.95 12.93 -0.75
N CYS A 44 5.71 13.38 -1.98
CA CYS A 44 5.53 14.80 -2.30
C CYS A 44 4.34 15.41 -1.54
N GLN A 45 3.27 14.63 -1.34
CA GLN A 45 2.10 15.03 -0.56
C GLN A 45 2.31 14.95 0.95
N ARG A 46 3.44 14.39 1.41
CA ARG A 46 3.70 14.06 2.82
C ARG A 46 2.55 13.26 3.43
N ALA A 47 2.09 12.25 2.70
CA ALA A 47 1.05 11.36 3.19
C ALA A 47 1.47 10.78 4.56
N PRO A 48 0.60 10.78 5.58
CA PRO A 48 0.94 10.28 6.91
C PRO A 48 1.09 8.75 6.95
N LEU A 49 0.55 8.05 5.95
CA LEU A 49 0.63 6.60 5.77
C LEU A 49 0.33 6.25 4.30
N VAL A 50 0.97 5.20 3.80
CA VAL A 50 0.67 4.61 2.48
C VAL A 50 0.16 3.18 2.64
N VAL A 51 -0.92 2.83 1.95
CA VAL A 51 -1.44 1.46 1.87
C VAL A 51 -1.25 0.93 0.45
N LEU A 52 -0.63 -0.24 0.34
CA LEU A 52 -0.26 -0.86 -0.93
C LEU A 52 -1.11 -2.12 -1.15
N ASP A 53 -1.96 -2.09 -2.17
CA ASP A 53 -2.68 -3.25 -2.73
C ASP A 53 -2.13 -3.55 -4.13
N PRO A 54 -0.85 -3.92 -4.28
CA PRO A 54 -0.16 -3.89 -5.57
C PRO A 54 -0.66 -4.95 -6.56
N GLY A 55 -1.45 -5.93 -6.12
CA GLY A 55 -1.86 -7.05 -6.96
C GLY A 55 -0.70 -7.96 -7.36
N PRO A 56 -0.98 -9.00 -8.16
CA PRO A 56 0.05 -9.94 -8.61
C PRO A 56 0.93 -9.33 -9.71
N TRP A 57 2.24 -9.53 -9.61
CA TRP A 57 3.20 -9.16 -10.64
C TRP A 57 3.90 -10.38 -11.23
N SER A 58 4.15 -10.36 -12.54
CA SER A 58 4.90 -11.44 -13.19
C SER A 58 6.35 -11.47 -12.69
N ALA A 59 7.02 -12.62 -12.79
CA ALA A 59 8.44 -12.70 -12.46
C ALA A 59 9.30 -11.75 -13.31
N ARG A 60 8.91 -11.53 -14.58
CA ARG A 60 9.57 -10.59 -15.47
C ARG A 60 9.45 -9.15 -14.99
N ASP A 61 8.24 -8.73 -14.63
CA ASP A 61 8.01 -7.35 -14.15
C ASP A 61 8.73 -7.10 -12.83
N ARG A 62 8.70 -8.08 -11.92
CA ARG A 62 9.48 -8.02 -10.67
C ARG A 62 10.96 -7.84 -10.94
N ALA A 63 11.56 -8.66 -11.80
CA ALA A 63 12.98 -8.56 -12.12
C ALA A 63 13.34 -7.21 -12.76
N LEU A 64 12.45 -6.67 -13.63
CA LEU A 64 12.70 -5.41 -14.33
C LEU A 64 12.59 -4.19 -13.40
N HIS A 65 11.70 -4.23 -12.40
CA HIS A 65 11.33 -3.06 -11.60
C HIS A 65 11.71 -3.15 -10.13
N ALA A 66 12.30 -4.25 -9.65
CA ALA A 66 12.69 -4.44 -8.25
C ALA A 66 13.53 -3.28 -7.69
N ALA A 67 14.54 -2.84 -8.44
CA ALA A 67 15.41 -1.75 -7.98
C ALA A 67 14.65 -0.41 -7.85
N ALA A 68 13.84 -0.07 -8.85
CA ALA A 68 13.06 1.17 -8.83
C ALA A 68 12.01 1.18 -7.71
N LEU A 69 11.37 0.03 -7.46
CA LEU A 69 10.43 -0.11 -6.35
C LEU A 69 11.14 0.02 -4.99
N ARG A 70 12.27 -0.67 -4.81
CA ARG A 70 13.09 -0.56 -3.59
C ARG A 70 13.46 0.89 -3.32
N ASP A 71 14.04 1.57 -4.31
CA ASP A 71 14.52 2.94 -4.14
C ASP A 71 13.36 3.90 -3.80
N ALA A 72 12.16 3.65 -4.33
CA ALA A 72 10.96 4.42 -4.00
C ALA A 72 10.42 4.15 -2.59
N LEU A 73 10.46 2.90 -2.13
CA LEU A 73 10.08 2.52 -0.76
C LEU A 73 11.08 3.07 0.26
N ASP A 74 12.38 2.95 -0.03
CA ASP A 74 13.46 3.42 0.85
C ASP A 74 13.44 4.95 0.99
N ALA A 75 12.97 5.66 -0.04
CA ALA A 75 12.88 7.11 -0.02
C ALA A 75 11.55 7.64 0.57
N LEU A 76 10.65 6.76 1.00
CA LEU A 76 9.37 7.14 1.59
C LEU A 76 9.54 7.51 3.07
N ASP A 77 9.24 8.75 3.43
CA ASP A 77 9.34 9.22 4.82
C ASP A 77 8.21 8.66 5.71
N ALA A 78 7.12 8.20 5.10
CA ALA A 78 5.93 7.71 5.78
C ALA A 78 5.98 6.18 5.97
N PRO A 79 5.38 5.64 7.05
CA PRO A 79 5.17 4.21 7.16
C PRO A 79 4.25 3.71 6.04
N TYR A 80 4.39 2.43 5.69
CA TYR A 80 3.55 1.80 4.69
C TYR A 80 3.05 0.41 5.12
N ILE A 81 1.89 0.02 4.60
CA ILE A 81 1.25 -1.28 4.82
C ILE A 81 1.17 -2.01 3.49
N GLU A 82 1.51 -3.28 3.49
CA GLU A 82 1.40 -4.17 2.32
C GLU A 82 0.19 -5.11 2.44
N MET A 83 -0.46 -5.39 1.31
CA MET A 83 -1.49 -6.41 1.21
C MET A 83 -1.21 -7.31 0.03
N HIS A 84 -1.22 -8.63 0.27
CA HIS A 84 -0.96 -9.62 -0.77
C HIS A 84 -1.95 -10.78 -0.69
N ASP A 85 -2.13 -11.46 -1.82
CA ASP A 85 -2.86 -12.73 -1.82
C ASP A 85 -2.03 -13.88 -1.24
N HIS A 86 -0.70 -13.78 -1.30
CA HIS A 86 0.21 -14.83 -0.85
C HIS A 86 1.53 -14.23 -0.36
N SER A 87 2.14 -14.82 0.68
CA SER A 87 3.36 -14.29 1.29
C SER A 87 4.52 -14.15 0.29
N ALA A 88 4.66 -15.05 -0.69
CA ALA A 88 5.73 -14.94 -1.70
C ALA A 88 5.65 -13.68 -2.61
N GLN A 89 4.57 -12.89 -2.50
CA GLN A 89 4.40 -11.62 -3.22
C GLN A 89 4.96 -10.42 -2.43
N GLU A 90 5.23 -10.59 -1.13
CA GLU A 90 5.80 -9.55 -0.27
C GLU A 90 7.05 -8.93 -0.87
N PHE A 91 7.14 -7.60 -0.80
CA PHE A 91 8.26 -6.86 -1.39
C PHE A 91 9.59 -7.24 -0.74
N ALA A 92 9.58 -7.67 0.52
CA ALA A 92 10.74 -8.21 1.22
C ALA A 92 11.41 -9.39 0.50
N HIS A 93 10.66 -10.18 -0.27
CA HIS A 93 11.19 -11.37 -0.95
C HIS A 93 11.82 -11.10 -2.31
N TRP A 94 11.57 -9.95 -2.93
CA TRP A 94 12.01 -9.72 -4.32
C TRP A 94 12.49 -8.28 -4.61
N ALA A 95 11.99 -7.28 -3.91
CA ALA A 95 12.47 -5.90 -4.02
C ALA A 95 13.54 -5.59 -2.95
N HIS A 96 13.45 -6.24 -1.78
CA HIS A 96 14.35 -6.07 -0.64
C HIS A 96 14.50 -4.60 -0.19
N PRO A 97 13.40 -3.92 0.22
CA PRO A 97 13.48 -2.61 0.84
C PRO A 97 14.33 -2.65 2.11
N GLN A 98 15.04 -1.56 2.39
CA GLN A 98 15.82 -1.39 3.62
C GLN A 98 14.91 -1.19 4.84
N HIS A 99 13.76 -0.56 4.62
CA HIS A 99 12.74 -0.36 5.63
C HIS A 99 11.64 -1.42 5.50
N ALA A 100 11.34 -2.11 6.59
CA ALA A 100 10.25 -3.07 6.61
C ALA A 100 8.89 -2.35 6.55
N ALA A 101 7.91 -3.00 5.93
CA ALA A 101 6.52 -2.58 6.04
C ALA A 101 6.10 -2.53 7.52
N LEU A 102 5.27 -1.55 7.88
CA LEU A 102 4.70 -1.44 9.21
C LEU A 102 3.82 -2.66 9.53
N ALA A 103 3.08 -3.12 8.53
CA ALA A 103 2.29 -4.34 8.58
C ALA A 103 2.17 -4.96 7.19
N VAL A 104 2.05 -6.28 7.16
CA VAL A 104 1.79 -7.06 5.95
C VAL A 104 0.55 -7.92 6.19
N PHE A 105 -0.45 -7.80 5.33
CA PHE A 105 -1.66 -8.61 5.39
C PHE A 105 -1.71 -9.61 4.24
N ASN A 106 -1.61 -10.89 4.59
CA ASN A 106 -1.75 -12.01 3.67
C ASN A 106 -2.97 -12.82 4.09
N VAL A 107 -4.11 -12.59 3.43
CA VAL A 107 -5.34 -13.35 3.66
C VAL A 107 -5.74 -13.93 2.32
N ASP A 108 -5.54 -15.23 2.14
CA ASP A 108 -5.74 -15.91 0.85
C ASP A 108 -7.11 -15.58 0.25
N ARG A 109 -7.10 -15.01 -0.97
CA ARG A 109 -8.30 -14.76 -1.81
C ARG A 109 -9.42 -13.94 -1.16
N ASP A 110 -9.14 -13.19 -0.08
CA ASP A 110 -10.10 -12.29 0.57
C ASP A 110 -9.61 -10.85 0.57
N ALA A 111 -9.62 -10.23 -0.60
CA ALA A 111 -9.24 -8.83 -0.76
C ALA A 111 -10.10 -7.87 0.10
N PRO A 112 -11.44 -8.05 0.24
CA PRO A 112 -12.24 -7.25 1.16
C PRO A 112 -11.78 -7.31 2.62
N ALA A 113 -11.45 -8.50 3.14
CA ALA A 113 -10.96 -8.65 4.50
C ALA A 113 -9.60 -7.96 4.69
N ARG A 114 -8.64 -8.17 3.77
CA ARG A 114 -7.33 -7.49 3.84
C ARG A 114 -7.47 -5.97 3.88
N ARG A 115 -8.29 -5.41 2.98
CA ARG A 115 -8.54 -3.96 2.94
C ARG A 115 -9.18 -3.45 4.22
N THR A 116 -10.15 -4.19 4.76
CA THR A 116 -10.79 -3.84 6.04
C THR A 116 -9.76 -3.81 7.17
N MET A 117 -8.88 -4.82 7.25
CA MET A 117 -7.83 -4.87 8.28
C MET A 117 -6.82 -3.73 8.11
N ALA A 118 -6.32 -3.51 6.89
CA ALA A 118 -5.36 -2.45 6.60
C ALA A 118 -5.91 -1.06 6.92
N LEU A 119 -7.16 -0.78 6.52
CA LEU A 119 -7.80 0.51 6.80
C LEU A 119 -8.14 0.69 8.28
N ALA A 120 -8.50 -0.39 8.99
CA ALA A 120 -8.70 -0.33 10.43
C ALA A 120 -7.40 -0.04 11.20
N VAL A 121 -6.26 -0.54 10.73
CA VAL A 121 -4.94 -0.19 11.27
C VAL A 121 -4.56 1.24 10.90
N ALA A 122 -4.73 1.63 9.63
CA ALA A 122 -4.46 2.97 9.15
C ALA A 122 -5.20 4.05 9.94
N ALA A 123 -6.50 3.83 10.20
CA ALA A 123 -7.32 4.74 10.99
C ALA A 123 -6.73 4.96 12.39
N ARG A 124 -6.30 3.90 13.08
CA ARG A 124 -5.73 4.01 14.43
C ARG A 124 -4.39 4.74 14.48
N LEU A 125 -3.62 4.69 13.39
CA LEU A 125 -2.29 5.31 13.32
C LEU A 125 -2.34 6.78 12.93
N VAL A 126 -3.33 7.16 12.12
CA VAL A 126 -3.42 8.50 11.53
C VAL A 126 -4.40 9.40 12.29
N ILE A 127 -5.39 8.81 12.97
CA ILE A 127 -6.30 9.58 13.82
C ILE A 127 -5.61 9.84 15.16
N PRO A 128 -5.42 11.11 15.57
CA PRO A 128 -4.85 11.43 16.87
C PRO A 128 -5.65 10.79 18.00
N SER A 129 -4.96 10.24 19.00
CA SER A 129 -5.58 9.57 20.16
C SER A 129 -6.53 10.47 20.98
N ASP A 130 -6.56 11.78 20.71
CA ASP A 130 -7.36 12.80 21.40
C ASP A 130 -8.81 12.92 20.89
N GLN A 131 -9.19 12.16 19.85
CA GLN A 131 -10.56 12.12 19.29
C GLN A 131 -11.31 10.81 19.59
N ALA A 132 -10.75 9.95 20.47
CA ALA A 132 -11.40 8.73 20.94
C ALA A 132 -12.13 8.98 22.27
N HIS A 133 -13.21 9.75 22.25
CA HIS A 133 -14.16 9.89 23.37
C HIS A 133 -15.60 9.84 22.86
#